data_AF-A0A534Q0A7-F1
#
_entry.id   AF-A0A534Q0A7-F1
#
_cell.length_a   1.000
_cell.length_b   1.000
_cell.length_c   1.000
_cell.angle_alpha   90.00
_cell.angle_beta   90.00
_cell.angle_gamma   90.00
#
_symmetry.space_group_name_H-M   'P 1'
#
loop_
_entity.id
_entity.type
_entity.pdbx_description
1 polymer ?
#
loop_
_entity_poly.entity_id
_entity_poly.type
_entity_poly.pdbx_seq_one_letter_code
_entity_poly.pdbx_strand_id
1 'polypeptide(L)'
;MGGAIVLLAVLRLLARAESEPSTLPPATTPPEVAPPAVPVTTDVQGNVPQDIVGRWLAVCQVKLLSGAARPITRLFEIRQGSEHLELVQGGDVPSAVTQKLNVAANAGQAWTPAPEDLRAVDENWRALRIDPHSYAKVEYRILGSDAFPPEFAEDETTKGSQFAIALKENFAGAQAVRMTYSVFGVRDRTPTVLSGTAVISTLAVGPFPLPITLKGDFQAFRLGETPARSVLQRLSDLFSGCGRR
;
A
#
# COMPACT_ATOMS: atom_id res chain seq x y z
N MET A 1 -26.75 -51.71 17.12
CA MET A 1 -27.73 -51.17 18.10
C MET A 1 -28.00 -49.73 17.64
N GLY A 2 -29.09 -49.43 16.92
CA GLY A 2 -30.48 -49.41 17.38
C GLY A 2 -30.77 -47.97 17.83
N GLY A 3 -31.38 -47.11 17.00
CA GLY A 3 -32.84 -46.88 16.92
C GLY A 3 -33.24 -45.76 17.90
N ALA A 4 -34.14 -44.81 17.66
CA ALA A 4 -35.24 -44.74 16.71
C ALA A 4 -35.71 -43.28 16.47
N ILE A 5 -36.43 -43.14 15.36
CA ILE A 5 -37.21 -42.01 14.84
C ILE A 5 -38.61 -41.99 15.46
N VAL A 6 -39.18 -40.80 15.72
CA VAL A 6 -40.63 -40.47 15.69
C VAL A 6 -40.72 -38.95 15.45
N LEU A 7 -41.04 -38.37 14.29
CA LEU A 7 -42.24 -38.35 13.42
C LEU A 7 -43.51 -37.79 14.10
N LEU A 8 -43.88 -36.54 13.76
CA LEU A 8 -45.26 -36.06 13.89
C LEU A 8 -45.63 -35.16 12.72
N ALA A 9 -46.52 -35.70 11.89
CA ALA A 9 -47.22 -35.03 10.80
C ALA A 9 -48.56 -34.48 11.31
N VAL A 10 -49.02 -33.36 10.74
CA VAL A 10 -50.43 -32.95 10.81
C VAL A 10 -50.93 -32.68 9.39
N LEU A 11 -52.13 -33.21 9.16
CA LEU A 11 -52.80 -33.49 7.90
C LEU A 11 -53.00 -32.27 6.99
N ARG A 12 -52.80 -32.51 5.68
CA ARG A 12 -53.38 -31.71 4.60
C ARG A 12 -54.80 -32.21 4.30
N LEU A 13 -55.75 -31.29 4.36
CA LEU A 13 -57.12 -31.47 3.86
C LEU A 13 -57.12 -31.37 2.33
N LEU A 14 -57.92 -32.24 1.70
CA LEU A 14 -58.16 -32.32 0.26
C LEU A 14 -58.87 -31.07 -0.27
N ALA A 15 -58.33 -30.46 -1.32
CA ALA A 15 -59.11 -29.77 -2.34
C ALA A 15 -58.56 -30.17 -3.72
N ARG A 16 -59.42 -30.82 -4.49
CA ARG A 16 -59.17 -31.36 -5.82
C ARG A 16 -59.67 -30.36 -6.85
N ALA A 17 -58.80 -30.10 -7.84
CA ALA A 17 -59.05 -29.59 -9.18
C ALA A 17 -59.58 -28.15 -9.33
N GLU A 18 -58.72 -27.28 -9.85
CA GLU A 18 -58.90 -26.77 -11.21
C GLU A 18 -57.52 -26.44 -11.80
N SER A 19 -57.18 -27.09 -12.90
CA SER A 19 -55.90 -26.91 -13.60
C SER A 19 -56.06 -25.79 -14.63
N GLU A 20 -55.81 -24.55 -14.25
CA GLU A 20 -55.55 -23.48 -15.22
C GLU A 20 -54.05 -23.46 -15.57
N PRO A 21 -53.66 -23.41 -16.87
CA PRO A 21 -52.28 -23.24 -17.25
C PRO A 21 -51.88 -21.78 -16.99
N SER A 22 -51.44 -21.49 -15.77
CA SER A 22 -50.84 -20.20 -15.45
C SER A 22 -49.37 -20.22 -15.88
N THR A 23 -49.13 -19.79 -17.11
CA THR A 23 -47.79 -19.43 -17.61
C THR A 23 -47.26 -18.24 -16.81
N LEU A 24 -46.68 -18.51 -15.65
CA LEU A 24 -45.89 -17.51 -14.93
C LEU A 24 -44.58 -17.27 -15.74
N PRO A 25 -44.23 -16.02 -16.07
CA PRO A 25 -42.95 -15.74 -16.69
C PRO A 25 -41.81 -16.16 -15.74
N PRO A 26 -40.64 -16.56 -16.27
CA PRO A 26 -39.51 -16.95 -15.44
C PRO A 26 -39.16 -15.80 -14.47
N ALA A 27 -38.95 -16.14 -13.20
CA ALA A 27 -38.51 -15.19 -12.20
C ALA A 27 -37.16 -14.60 -12.62
N THR A 28 -37.17 -13.37 -13.11
CA THR A 28 -35.96 -12.60 -13.38
C THR A 28 -35.30 -12.30 -12.02
N THR A 29 -34.24 -13.01 -11.69
CA THR A 29 -33.34 -12.62 -10.59
C THR A 29 -32.89 -11.19 -10.86
N PRO A 30 -33.08 -10.24 -9.93
CA PRO A 30 -32.55 -8.89 -10.10
C PRO A 30 -31.03 -8.97 -10.31
N PRO A 31 -30.46 -8.18 -11.24
CA PRO A 31 -29.01 -8.14 -11.41
C PRO A 31 -28.37 -7.73 -10.07
N GLU A 32 -27.44 -8.55 -9.58
CA GLU A 32 -26.58 -8.21 -8.45
C GLU A 32 -25.82 -6.94 -8.80
N VAL A 33 -26.21 -5.82 -8.18
CA VAL A 33 -25.54 -4.54 -8.38
C VAL A 33 -24.15 -4.66 -7.75
N ALA A 34 -23.11 -4.66 -8.59
CA ALA A 34 -21.74 -4.65 -8.12
C ALA A 34 -21.54 -3.46 -7.15
N PRO A 35 -20.85 -3.64 -6.01
CA PRO A 35 -20.59 -2.56 -5.08
C PRO A 35 -19.92 -1.39 -5.81
N PRO A 36 -20.23 -0.13 -5.46
CA PRO A 36 -19.58 1.03 -6.08
C PRO A 36 -18.07 0.94 -5.89
N ALA A 37 -17.33 1.27 -6.95
CA ALA A 37 -15.87 1.31 -6.90
C ALA A 37 -15.40 2.40 -5.92
N VAL A 38 -14.30 2.13 -5.21
CA VAL A 38 -13.69 3.12 -4.32
C VAL A 38 -13.08 4.25 -5.15
N PRO A 39 -13.35 5.52 -4.85
CA PRO A 39 -12.70 6.63 -5.53
C PRO A 39 -11.19 6.64 -5.24
N VAL A 40 -10.39 6.64 -6.29
CA VAL A 40 -8.92 6.74 -6.25
C VAL A 40 -8.49 7.85 -7.20
N THR A 41 -7.73 8.82 -6.69
CA THR A 41 -7.29 9.98 -7.50
C THR A 41 -5.80 10.25 -7.31
N THR A 42 -5.11 10.65 -8.37
CA THR A 42 -3.77 11.26 -8.26
C THR A 42 -3.85 12.70 -8.73
N ASP A 43 -3.39 13.62 -7.91
CA ASP A 43 -3.26 15.05 -8.22
C ASP A 43 -1.77 15.39 -8.35
N VAL A 44 -1.40 16.07 -9.44
CA VAL A 44 -0.01 16.45 -9.73
C VAL A 44 0.05 17.95 -9.93
N GLN A 45 0.87 18.63 -9.13
CA GLN A 45 0.96 20.10 -9.17
C GLN A 45 2.41 20.57 -9.12
N GLY A 46 2.69 21.69 -9.78
CA GLY A 46 4.01 22.30 -9.82
C GLY A 46 5.03 21.54 -10.66
N ASN A 47 6.30 21.92 -10.51
CA ASN A 47 7.42 21.37 -11.25
C ASN A 47 7.89 20.05 -10.62
N VAL A 48 7.21 18.95 -10.97
CA VAL A 48 7.56 17.61 -10.54
C VAL A 48 8.62 16.99 -11.47
N PRO A 49 9.73 16.46 -10.93
CA PRO A 49 10.77 15.85 -11.75
C PRO A 49 10.32 14.56 -12.43
N GLN A 50 10.68 14.38 -13.70
CA GLN A 50 10.22 13.26 -14.53
C GLN A 50 11.00 11.95 -14.27
N ASP A 51 12.20 12.05 -13.73
CA ASP A 51 13.08 10.92 -13.44
C ASP A 51 12.64 10.09 -12.21
N ILE A 52 11.51 10.42 -11.60
CA ILE A 52 10.94 9.72 -10.44
C ILE A 52 10.06 8.52 -10.82
N VAL A 53 9.77 8.34 -12.11
CA VAL A 53 8.98 7.20 -12.62
C VAL A 53 9.68 5.88 -12.27
N GLY A 54 8.93 4.95 -11.70
CA GLY A 54 9.42 3.66 -11.26
C GLY A 54 8.64 3.11 -10.07
N ARG A 55 8.99 1.89 -9.69
CA ARG A 55 8.52 1.23 -8.47
C ARG A 55 9.48 1.52 -7.33
N TRP A 56 8.96 1.74 -6.15
CA TRP A 56 9.72 2.21 -5.00
C TRP A 56 9.29 1.49 -3.73
N LEU A 57 10.28 1.03 -2.97
CA LEU A 57 10.13 0.64 -1.57
C LEU A 57 10.61 1.81 -0.70
N ALA A 58 9.67 2.59 -0.17
CA ALA A 58 9.96 3.58 0.87
C ALA A 58 10.12 2.92 2.23
N VAL A 59 11.20 3.27 2.92
CA VAL A 59 11.50 2.85 4.28
C VAL A 59 11.65 4.09 5.13
N CYS A 60 10.75 4.24 6.10
CA CYS A 60 10.67 5.38 7.01
C CYS A 60 11.22 4.95 8.36
N GLN A 61 12.29 5.59 8.81
CA GLN A 61 12.87 5.39 10.13
C GLN A 61 12.14 6.30 11.13
N VAL A 62 10.99 5.85 11.64
CA VAL A 62 10.22 6.62 12.62
C VAL A 62 11.03 6.73 13.91
N LYS A 63 11.22 7.96 14.40
CA LYS A 63 11.92 8.22 15.66
C LYS A 63 10.90 8.21 16.80
N LEU A 64 11.09 7.31 17.75
CA LEU A 64 10.28 7.23 18.96
C LEU A 64 10.81 8.23 20.02
N LEU A 65 9.96 8.61 20.98
CA LEU A 65 10.38 9.48 22.09
C LEU A 65 11.52 8.89 22.93
N SER A 66 11.67 7.57 22.93
CA SER A 66 12.79 6.86 23.58
C SER A 66 14.13 7.00 22.84
N GLY A 67 14.15 7.61 21.65
CA GLY A 67 15.30 7.66 20.75
C GLY A 67 15.46 6.42 19.88
N ALA A 68 14.69 5.35 20.12
CA ALA A 68 14.67 4.16 19.27
C ALA A 68 14.08 4.47 17.89
N ALA A 69 14.56 3.75 16.88
CA ALA A 69 14.01 3.81 15.52
C ALA A 69 13.02 2.66 15.29
N ARG A 70 11.92 2.95 14.60
CA ARG A 70 10.96 1.94 14.14
C ARG A 70 10.80 2.06 12.63
N PRO A 71 11.35 1.12 11.83
CA PRO A 71 11.22 1.17 10.39
C PRO A 71 9.79 0.81 9.98
N ILE A 72 9.20 1.62 9.10
CA ILE A 72 7.89 1.40 8.47
C ILE A 72 8.10 1.42 6.97
N THR A 73 7.50 0.48 6.24
CA THR A 73 7.61 0.45 4.78
C THR A 73 6.33 0.94 4.10
N ARG A 74 6.51 1.59 2.95
CA ARG A 74 5.45 1.87 1.98
C ARG A 74 5.92 1.48 0.61
N LEU A 75 5.01 0.88 -0.15
CA LEU A 75 5.30 0.36 -1.47
C LEU A 75 4.44 1.14 -2.47
N PHE A 76 5.04 1.75 -3.49
CA PHE A 76 4.32 2.52 -4.51
C PHE A 76 5.03 2.53 -5.86
N GLU A 77 4.27 2.73 -6.92
CA GLU A 77 4.75 2.95 -8.28
C GLU A 77 4.32 4.35 -8.72
N ILE A 78 5.26 5.13 -9.24
CA ILE A 78 4.96 6.36 -9.99
C ILE A 78 5.10 6.00 -11.45
N ARG A 79 4.05 6.18 -12.23
CA ARG A 79 4.03 5.85 -13.66
C ARG A 79 3.44 6.98 -14.50
N GLN A 80 3.72 6.96 -15.79
CA GLN A 80 3.09 7.87 -16.73
C GLN A 80 1.64 7.44 -16.96
N GLY A 81 0.69 8.30 -16.60
CA GLY A 81 -0.72 8.19 -17.01
C GLY A 81 -0.94 8.88 -18.37
N SER A 82 -2.19 8.83 -18.85
CA SER A 82 -2.57 9.44 -20.13
C SER A 82 -2.46 10.96 -20.13
N GLU A 83 -2.67 11.61 -18.98
CA GLU A 83 -2.69 13.07 -18.85
C GLU A 83 -1.56 13.59 -17.96
N HIS A 84 -1.28 12.91 -16.85
CA HIS A 84 -0.27 13.29 -15.87
C HIS A 84 0.34 12.05 -15.22
N LEU A 85 1.31 12.23 -14.31
CA LEU A 85 1.84 11.13 -13.51
C LEU A 85 0.73 10.52 -12.63
N GLU A 86 0.73 9.20 -12.51
CA GLU A 86 -0.14 8.45 -11.62
C GLU A 86 0.67 7.82 -10.50
N LEU A 87 0.11 7.77 -9.29
CA LEU A 87 0.64 6.99 -8.19
C LEU A 87 -0.25 5.75 -7.98
N VAL A 88 0.39 4.59 -7.91
CA VAL A 88 -0.27 3.31 -7.61
C VAL A 88 0.37 2.73 -6.37
N GLN A 89 -0.43 2.48 -5.34
CA GLN A 89 0.06 1.82 -4.13
C GLN A 89 0.36 0.35 -4.41
N GLY A 90 1.47 -0.14 -3.90
CA GLY A 90 1.83 -1.55 -3.91
C GLY A 90 1.19 -2.30 -2.76
N GLY A 91 0.96 -3.60 -2.96
CA GLY A 91 0.46 -4.52 -1.93
C GLY A 91 1.52 -4.86 -0.88
N ASP A 92 1.38 -6.02 -0.25
CA ASP A 92 2.26 -6.38 0.86
C ASP A 92 3.68 -6.71 0.42
N VAL A 93 4.64 -6.23 1.20
CA VAL A 93 6.04 -6.64 1.16
C VAL A 93 6.16 -8.14 1.49
N PRO A 94 7.00 -8.92 0.77
CA PRO A 94 7.17 -10.36 1.02
C PRO A 94 7.47 -10.68 2.48
N SER A 95 6.94 -11.81 2.97
CA SER A 95 7.02 -12.20 4.39
C SER A 95 8.45 -12.28 4.92
N ALA A 96 9.40 -12.76 4.11
CA ALA A 96 10.82 -12.83 4.47
C ALA A 96 11.42 -11.44 4.73
N VAL A 97 11.07 -10.44 3.90
CA VAL A 97 11.53 -9.05 4.07
C VAL A 97 10.82 -8.41 5.27
N THR A 98 9.51 -8.63 5.42
CA THR A 98 8.73 -8.20 6.57
C THR A 98 9.27 -8.75 7.89
N GLN A 99 9.77 -9.99 7.91
CA GLN A 99 10.41 -10.56 9.10
C GLN A 99 11.69 -9.80 9.48
N LYS A 100 12.55 -9.46 8.51
CA LYS A 100 13.77 -8.67 8.76
C LYS A 100 13.43 -7.27 9.30
N LEU A 101 12.41 -6.63 8.70
CA LEU A 101 11.87 -5.35 9.18
C LEU A 101 11.40 -5.44 10.64
N ASN A 102 10.62 -6.48 10.97
CA ASN A 102 10.09 -6.69 12.32
C ASN A 102 11.19 -6.96 13.35
N VAL A 103 12.24 -7.70 12.99
CA VAL A 103 13.41 -7.91 13.86
C VAL A 103 14.08 -6.58 14.19
N ALA A 104 14.34 -5.72 13.18
CA ALA A 104 14.91 -4.40 13.40
C ALA A 104 14.00 -3.51 14.25
N ALA A 105 12.70 -3.49 13.96
CA ALA A 105 11.70 -2.74 14.72
C ALA A 105 11.65 -3.16 16.20
N ASN A 106 11.68 -4.47 16.47
CA ASN A 106 11.68 -4.99 17.84
C ASN A 106 12.99 -4.70 18.58
N ALA A 107 14.10 -4.58 17.87
CA ALA A 107 15.38 -4.14 18.41
C ALA A 107 15.49 -2.61 18.58
N GLY A 108 14.48 -1.84 18.15
CA GLY A 108 14.53 -0.38 18.16
C GLY A 108 15.57 0.21 17.19
N GLN A 109 15.89 -0.53 16.12
CA GLN A 109 16.94 -0.22 15.17
C GLN A 109 16.38 0.20 13.82
N ALA A 110 17.13 1.09 13.14
CA ALA A 110 16.87 1.41 11.75
C ALA A 110 17.11 0.17 10.87
N TRP A 111 16.41 0.11 9.74
CA TRP A 111 16.58 -0.98 8.77
C TRP A 111 16.76 -0.44 7.36
N THR A 112 17.77 -0.94 6.66
CA THR A 112 18.01 -0.65 5.24
C THR A 112 17.90 -1.96 4.47
N PRO A 113 17.11 -2.02 3.37
CA PRO A 113 16.97 -3.23 2.58
C PRO A 113 18.30 -3.61 1.93
N ALA A 114 18.64 -4.89 2.00
CA ALA A 114 19.73 -5.43 1.20
C ALA A 114 19.30 -5.59 -0.27
N PRO A 115 20.24 -5.69 -1.23
CA PRO A 115 19.90 -5.87 -2.65
C PRO A 115 18.98 -7.08 -2.93
N GLU A 116 19.14 -8.18 -2.19
CA GLU A 116 18.27 -9.35 -2.27
C GLU A 116 16.85 -9.08 -1.75
N ASP A 117 16.69 -8.18 -0.78
CA ASP A 117 15.38 -7.76 -0.29
C ASP A 117 14.64 -6.96 -1.36
N LEU A 118 15.34 -6.02 -2.00
CA LEU A 118 14.80 -5.23 -3.11
C LEU A 118 14.38 -6.11 -4.30
N ARG A 119 15.21 -7.10 -4.65
CA ARG A 119 14.87 -8.07 -5.70
C ARG A 119 13.63 -8.89 -5.34
N ALA A 120 13.56 -9.40 -4.12
CA ALA A 120 12.41 -10.17 -3.67
C ALA A 120 11.11 -9.33 -3.69
N VAL A 121 11.20 -8.05 -3.30
CA VAL A 121 10.06 -7.11 -3.36
C VAL A 121 9.64 -6.85 -4.81
N ASP A 122 10.60 -6.65 -5.72
CA ASP A 122 10.31 -6.41 -7.13
C ASP A 122 9.66 -7.63 -7.81
N GLU A 123 10.20 -8.83 -7.59
CA GLU A 123 9.67 -10.09 -8.14
C GLU A 123 8.24 -10.38 -7.66
N ASN A 124 7.87 -9.90 -6.48
CA ASN A 124 6.55 -10.09 -5.87
C ASN A 124 5.69 -8.82 -5.91
N TRP A 125 6.12 -7.82 -6.69
CA TRP A 125 5.39 -6.58 -6.83
C TRP A 125 3.99 -6.83 -7.38
N ARG A 126 3.01 -6.21 -6.74
CA ARG A 126 1.62 -6.19 -7.19
C ARG A 126 0.98 -4.90 -6.72
N ALA A 127 0.11 -4.33 -7.55
CA ALA A 127 -0.72 -3.21 -7.12
C ALA A 127 -1.62 -3.66 -5.96
N LEU A 128 -1.80 -2.78 -4.99
CA LEU A 128 -2.75 -2.99 -3.90
C LEU A 128 -4.17 -3.06 -4.47
N ARG A 129 -4.93 -4.04 -4.01
CA ARG A 129 -6.37 -4.09 -4.29
C ARG A 129 -7.08 -3.14 -3.34
N ILE A 130 -7.61 -2.04 -3.89
CA ILE A 130 -8.43 -1.08 -3.14
C ILE A 130 -9.87 -1.54 -3.24
N ASP A 131 -10.39 -2.14 -2.17
CA ASP A 131 -11.75 -2.69 -2.12
C ASP A 131 -12.69 -1.85 -1.23
N PRO A 132 -14.01 -1.83 -1.51
CA PRO A 132 -14.98 -1.02 -0.75
C PRO A 132 -15.20 -1.43 0.71
N HIS A 133 -14.78 -2.63 1.13
CA HIS A 133 -14.89 -3.06 2.52
C HIS A 133 -13.73 -2.52 3.37
N SER A 134 -12.58 -2.24 2.74
CA SER A 134 -11.41 -1.70 3.41
C SER A 134 -11.33 -0.18 3.28
N TYR A 135 -11.62 0.36 2.10
CA TYR A 135 -11.39 1.77 1.75
C TYR A 135 -12.68 2.51 1.40
N ALA A 136 -12.79 3.72 1.92
CA ALA A 136 -13.82 4.68 1.53
C ALA A 136 -13.35 5.62 0.41
N LYS A 137 -12.07 6.04 0.44
CA LYS A 137 -11.45 6.93 -0.56
C LYS A 137 -9.93 6.87 -0.45
N VAL A 138 -9.24 6.90 -1.58
CA VAL A 138 -7.78 7.05 -1.61
C VAL A 138 -7.39 8.25 -2.48
N GLU A 139 -6.55 9.13 -1.94
CA GLU A 139 -6.10 10.35 -2.61
C GLU A 139 -4.57 10.38 -2.59
N TYR A 140 -3.98 10.56 -3.76
CA TYR A 140 -2.54 10.71 -3.93
C TYR A 140 -2.24 12.12 -4.42
N ARG A 141 -1.12 12.70 -3.96
CA ARG A 141 -0.61 13.98 -4.46
C ARG A 141 0.88 13.87 -4.74
N ILE A 142 1.31 14.42 -5.87
CA ILE A 142 2.73 14.61 -6.21
C ILE A 142 2.91 16.10 -6.46
N LEU A 143 3.64 16.77 -5.56
CA LEU A 143 3.73 18.23 -5.52
C LEU A 143 5.17 18.66 -5.76
N GLY A 144 5.43 19.50 -6.76
CA GLY A 144 6.66 20.26 -6.87
C GLY A 144 6.74 21.31 -5.76
N SER A 145 7.96 21.69 -5.35
CA SER A 145 8.16 22.66 -4.26
C SER A 145 7.50 24.02 -4.51
N ASP A 146 7.33 24.40 -5.77
CA ASP A 146 6.67 25.62 -6.24
C ASP A 146 5.14 25.60 -6.13
N ALA A 147 4.55 24.43 -5.90
CA ALA A 147 3.11 24.24 -5.68
C ALA A 147 2.79 23.73 -4.26
N PHE A 148 3.73 23.84 -3.32
CA PHE A 148 3.47 23.47 -1.93
C PHE A 148 2.39 24.37 -1.33
N PRO A 149 1.27 23.81 -0.86
CA PRO A 149 0.32 24.58 -0.08
C PRO A 149 0.95 24.94 1.29
N PRO A 150 0.39 25.92 2.03
CA PRO A 150 0.99 26.44 3.26
C PRO A 150 1.39 25.35 4.27
N GLU A 151 0.57 24.31 4.41
CA GLU A 151 0.83 23.19 5.32
C GLU A 151 2.04 22.32 4.94
N PHE A 152 2.56 22.43 3.71
CA PHE A 152 3.83 21.82 3.28
C PHE A 152 4.98 22.82 3.29
N ALA A 153 4.72 24.08 2.95
CA ALA A 153 5.74 25.12 2.91
C ALA A 153 6.26 25.47 4.31
N GLU A 154 5.39 25.44 5.32
CA GLU A 154 5.70 25.81 6.71
C GLU A 154 6.04 24.61 7.61
N ASP A 155 5.66 23.38 7.23
CA ASP A 155 6.00 22.20 8.03
C ASP A 155 7.49 21.85 7.90
N GLU A 156 8.18 21.79 9.04
CA GLU A 156 9.61 21.50 9.13
C GLU A 156 10.02 20.14 8.53
N THR A 157 9.06 19.23 8.34
CA THR A 157 9.32 17.96 7.68
C THR A 157 9.45 18.17 6.18
N THR A 158 8.53 18.90 5.54
CA THR A 158 8.54 19.10 4.08
C THR A 158 9.34 20.30 3.60
N LYS A 159 9.64 21.25 4.49
CA LYS A 159 10.49 22.41 4.19
C LYS A 159 11.85 22.00 3.61
N GLY A 160 12.26 22.69 2.55
CA GLY A 160 13.50 22.41 1.82
C GLY A 160 13.45 21.17 0.93
N SER A 161 12.30 20.50 0.80
CA SER A 161 12.13 19.41 -0.17
C SER A 161 12.01 19.96 -1.59
N GLN A 162 12.55 19.24 -2.57
CA GLN A 162 12.42 19.55 -3.99
C GLN A 162 11.01 19.22 -4.51
N PHE A 163 10.39 18.17 -3.97
CA PHE A 163 9.02 17.77 -4.24
C PHE A 163 8.51 16.91 -3.08
N ALA A 164 7.21 16.66 -3.02
CA ALA A 164 6.58 15.82 -2.02
C ALA A 164 5.65 14.79 -2.65
N ILE A 165 5.58 13.61 -2.02
CA ILE A 165 4.63 12.55 -2.35
C ILE A 165 3.71 12.38 -1.14
N ALA A 166 2.40 12.54 -1.32
CA ALA A 166 1.42 12.39 -0.25
C ALA A 166 0.38 11.33 -0.57
N LEU A 167 0.07 10.48 0.41
CA LEU A 167 -0.94 9.42 0.32
C LEU A 167 -1.94 9.63 1.44
N LYS A 168 -3.22 9.80 1.10
CA LYS A 168 -4.32 9.90 2.05
C LYS A 168 -5.28 8.74 1.83
N GLU A 169 -5.30 7.84 2.80
CA GLU A 169 -6.14 6.65 2.84
C GLU A 169 -7.28 6.90 3.81
N ASN A 170 -8.52 6.91 3.33
CA ASN A 170 -9.71 6.95 4.18
C ASN A 170 -10.32 5.55 4.20
N PHE A 171 -10.51 5.00 5.39
CA PHE A 171 -10.93 3.63 5.60
C PHE A 171 -12.43 3.53 5.88
N ALA A 172 -13.01 2.38 5.52
CA ALA A 172 -14.43 2.12 5.76
C ALA A 172 -14.73 1.80 7.24
N GLY A 173 -15.99 1.95 7.65
CA GLY A 173 -16.44 2.11 9.05
C GLY A 173 -16.18 0.97 10.05
N ALA A 174 -15.62 -0.17 9.62
CA ALA A 174 -15.23 -1.28 10.51
C ALA A 174 -13.74 -1.28 10.89
N GLN A 175 -12.92 -0.40 10.29
CA GLN A 175 -11.48 -0.36 10.51
C GLN A 175 -11.13 0.35 11.84
N ALA A 176 -10.07 -0.11 12.51
CA ALA A 176 -9.57 0.51 13.75
C ALA A 176 -8.98 1.92 13.52
N VAL A 177 -8.70 2.24 12.27
CA VAL A 177 -8.18 3.52 11.78
C VAL A 177 -9.20 4.12 10.82
N ARG A 178 -9.53 5.40 10.96
CA ARG A 178 -10.40 6.12 10.02
C ARG A 178 -9.65 6.66 8.84
N MET A 179 -8.43 7.16 9.08
CA MET A 179 -7.62 7.80 8.06
C MET A 179 -6.14 7.62 8.38
N THR A 180 -5.35 7.40 7.33
CA THR A 180 -3.90 7.53 7.38
C THR A 180 -3.46 8.52 6.31
N TYR A 181 -2.66 9.49 6.70
CA TYR A 181 -2.05 10.48 5.82
C TYR A 181 -0.54 10.39 5.94
N SER A 182 0.11 9.98 4.86
CA SER A 182 1.56 9.83 4.77
C SER A 182 2.10 10.89 3.81
N VAL A 183 3.13 11.63 4.22
CA VAL A 183 3.80 12.64 3.40
C VAL A 183 5.29 12.33 3.38
N PHE A 184 5.87 12.27 2.18
CA PHE A 184 7.29 12.07 1.91
C PHE A 184 7.86 13.33 1.26
N GLY A 185 8.57 14.15 2.03
CA GLY A 185 9.28 15.32 1.52
C GLY A 185 10.65 14.92 0.99
N VAL A 186 10.84 14.91 -0.33
CA VAL A 186 12.08 14.46 -0.98
C VAL A 186 13.06 15.63 -1.08
N ARG A 187 14.17 15.55 -0.35
CA ARG A 187 15.23 16.57 -0.32
C ARG A 187 16.35 16.26 -1.30
N ASP A 188 16.70 14.99 -1.44
CA ASP A 188 17.73 14.51 -2.33
C ASP A 188 17.20 13.39 -3.22
N ARG A 189 17.68 13.33 -4.46
CA ARG A 189 17.29 12.33 -5.45
C ARG A 189 18.50 11.85 -6.24
N THR A 190 18.54 10.54 -6.44
CA THR A 190 19.34 9.85 -7.44
C THR A 190 18.40 8.96 -8.27
N PRO A 191 18.85 8.38 -9.40
CA PRO A 191 18.01 7.44 -10.15
C PRO A 191 17.50 6.28 -9.29
N THR A 192 18.30 5.78 -8.34
CA THR A 192 17.99 4.58 -7.55
C THR A 192 17.42 4.86 -6.16
N VAL A 193 17.56 6.08 -5.64
CA VAL A 193 17.17 6.43 -4.26
C VAL A 193 16.58 7.84 -4.20
N LEU A 194 15.40 7.95 -3.58
CA LEU A 194 14.85 9.22 -3.07
C LEU A 194 15.12 9.28 -1.57
N SER A 195 15.51 10.43 -1.03
CA SER A 195 15.69 10.58 0.41
C SER A 195 15.19 11.93 0.93
N GLY A 196 14.79 11.91 2.20
CA GLY A 196 14.33 13.08 2.90
C GLY A 196 13.64 12.67 4.18
N THR A 197 12.46 13.24 4.42
CA THR A 197 11.73 13.09 5.69
C THR A 197 10.28 12.69 5.45
N ALA A 198 9.74 11.96 6.41
CA ALA A 198 8.38 11.43 6.36
C ALA A 198 7.56 11.87 7.56
N VAL A 199 6.30 12.19 7.32
CA VAL A 199 5.25 12.29 8.34
C VAL A 199 4.20 11.24 8.04
N ILE A 200 3.81 10.46 9.03
CA ILE A 200 2.68 9.54 8.95
C ILE A 200 1.73 9.89 10.08
N SER A 201 0.59 10.46 9.73
CA SER A 201 -0.49 10.82 10.65
C SER A 201 -1.62 9.83 10.52
N THR A 202 -2.07 9.26 11.63
CA THR A 202 -3.16 8.28 11.67
C THR A 202 -4.24 8.75 12.62
N LEU A 203 -5.51 8.65 12.22
CA LEU A 203 -6.66 8.95 13.05
C LEU A 203 -7.33 7.65 13.51
N ALA A 204 -7.10 7.26 14.76
CA ALA A 204 -7.68 6.05 15.33
C ALA A 204 -9.19 6.22 15.64
N VAL A 205 -9.94 5.11 15.60
CA VAL A 205 -11.34 5.06 16.07
C VAL A 205 -11.38 5.04 17.60
N GLY A 206 -12.20 5.91 18.19
CA GLY A 206 -12.45 5.97 19.62
C GLY A 206 -13.61 6.93 19.94
N PRO A 207 -14.06 7.02 21.20
CA PRO A 207 -15.09 7.98 21.62
C PRO A 207 -14.68 9.43 21.33
N PHE A 208 -13.38 9.70 21.36
CA PHE A 208 -12.74 10.90 20.83
C PHE A 208 -11.63 10.47 19.87
N PRO A 209 -11.63 10.89 18.60
CA PRO A 209 -10.57 10.54 17.65
C PRO A 209 -9.20 11.02 18.13
N LEU A 210 -8.23 10.12 18.24
CA LEU A 210 -6.87 10.43 18.68
C LEU A 210 -5.93 10.47 17.47
N PRO A 211 -5.34 11.62 17.12
CA PRO A 211 -4.31 11.68 16.09
C PRO A 211 -2.99 11.12 16.62
N ILE A 212 -2.39 10.20 15.86
CA ILE A 212 -1.05 9.67 16.10
C ILE A 212 -0.17 10.13 14.95
N THR A 213 0.81 11.00 15.26
CA THR A 213 1.75 11.52 14.26
C THR A 213 3.12 10.90 14.48
N LEU A 214 3.63 10.25 13.45
CA LEU A 214 4.96 9.65 13.41
C LEU A 214 5.82 10.47 12.45
N LYS A 215 7.02 10.88 12.89
CA LYS A 215 7.98 11.61 12.06
C LYS A 215 9.30 10.84 12.00
N GLY A 216 10.00 10.95 10.87
CA GLY A 216 11.26 10.26 10.67
C GLY A 216 11.97 10.67 9.40
N ASP A 217 13.16 10.11 9.21
CA ASP A 217 13.86 10.17 7.94
C ASP A 217 13.32 9.04 7.05
N PHE A 218 13.28 9.23 5.73
CA PHE A 218 12.95 8.13 4.81
C PHE A 218 13.93 8.04 3.66
N GLN A 219 14.03 6.81 3.13
CA GLN A 219 14.65 6.52 1.86
C GLN A 219 13.69 5.66 1.05
N ALA A 220 13.43 6.02 -0.20
CA ALA A 220 12.73 5.18 -1.16
C ALA A 220 13.72 4.59 -2.14
N PHE A 221 13.81 3.25 -2.14
CA PHE A 221 14.72 2.49 -2.98
C PHE A 221 13.97 2.03 -4.23
N ARG A 222 14.56 2.31 -5.40
CA ARG A 222 13.99 1.88 -6.68
C ARG A 222 14.03 0.35 -6.80
N LEU A 223 12.94 -0.21 -7.29
CA LEU A 223 12.81 -1.63 -7.61
C LEU A 223 13.07 -1.88 -9.10
N GLY A 224 13.55 -3.07 -9.46
CA GLY A 224 13.84 -3.45 -10.84
C GLY A 224 15.16 -2.90 -11.42
N GLU A 225 15.72 -1.85 -10.83
CA GLU A 225 17.10 -1.42 -11.11
C GLU A 225 18.06 -2.23 -10.24
N THR A 226 18.57 -3.34 -10.78
CA THR A 226 19.71 -4.02 -10.16
C THR A 226 20.92 -3.09 -10.32
N PRO A 227 21.60 -2.64 -9.24
CA PRO A 227 22.89 -1.97 -9.42
C PRO A 227 23.77 -2.90 -10.26
N ALA A 228 24.35 -2.36 -11.34
CA ALA A 228 25.16 -3.16 -12.26
C ALA A 228 26.14 -4.00 -11.44
N ARG A 229 26.05 -5.34 -11.56
CA ARG A 229 26.95 -6.26 -10.83
C ARG A 229 28.37 -5.74 -10.96
N SER A 230 29.03 -5.52 -9.82
CA SER A 230 30.41 -5.05 -9.80
C SER A 230 31.27 -5.96 -10.69
N VAL A 231 32.15 -5.37 -11.49
CA VAL A 231 33.09 -6.11 -12.37
C VAL A 231 33.85 -7.17 -11.57
N LEU A 232 34.13 -6.90 -10.29
CA LEU A 232 34.78 -7.85 -9.38
C LEU A 232 33.92 -9.09 -9.07
N GLN A 233 32.59 -8.95 -8.95
CA GLN A 233 31.68 -10.09 -8.78
C GLN A 233 31.57 -10.93 -10.06
N ARG A 234 31.70 -10.32 -11.25
CA ARG A 234 31.77 -11.09 -12.51
C ARG A 234 33.09 -11.85 -12.63
N LEU A 235 34.19 -11.25 -12.17
CA LEU A 235 35.49 -11.90 -12.17
C LEU A 235 35.52 -13.07 -11.17
N SER A 236 34.96 -12.94 -9.96
CA SER A 236 34.92 -14.05 -9.01
C SER A 236 34.18 -15.28 -9.55
N ASP A 237 33.06 -15.08 -10.27
CA ASP A 237 32.29 -16.18 -10.85
C ASP A 237 33.06 -16.93 -11.96
N LEU A 238 33.90 -16.21 -12.72
CA LEU A 238 34.76 -16.81 -13.74
C LEU A 238 35.86 -17.69 -13.13
N PHE A 239 36.37 -17.33 -11.95
CA PHE A 239 37.39 -18.13 -11.26
C PHE A 239 36.78 -19.30 -10.46
N SER A 240 35.54 -19.18 -9.98
CA SER A 240 34.84 -20.29 -9.32
C SER A 240 34.36 -21.39 -10.29
N GLY A 241 34.27 -21.11 -11.59
CA GLY A 241 33.86 -22.07 -12.63
C GLY A 241 34.95 -23.04 -13.13
N CYS A 242 36.22 -22.81 -12.81
CA CYS A 242 37.35 -23.60 -13.37
C CYS A 242 37.82 -24.78 -12.51
N GLY A 243 37.10 -25.12 -11.43
CA GLY A 243 37.54 -26.13 -10.45
C GLY A 243 36.87 -27.51 -10.51
N ARG A 244 36.15 -27.84 -11.58
CA ARG A 244 35.46 -29.15 -11.69
C ARG A 244 35.89 -29.90 -12.96
N ARG A 245 37.05 -30.54 -12.88
CA ARG A 245 37.38 -31.75 -13.64
C ARG A 245 37.95 -32.78 -12.68
#